data_AF-A0A0M3J3S6-F1
#
_entry.id   AF-A0A0M3J3S6-F1
#
_cell.length_a   1.000
_cell.length_b   1.000
_cell.length_c   1.000
_cell.angle_alpha   90.00
_cell.angle_beta   90.00
_cell.angle_gamma   90.00
#
_symmetry.space_group_name_H-M   'P 1'
#
loop_
_entity.id
_entity.type
_entity.pdbx_description
1 polymer ?
#
loop_
_entity_poly.entity_id
_entity_poly.type
_entity_poly.pdbx_seq_one_letter_code
_entity_poly.pdbx_strand_id
1 'polypeptide(L)'
;MIAHRSDALRADDFTHRGAITFDGRNIRQLMVEGLHELVDFLLVMQFDDTRVYMAICSLFSLIVFCNASTPALYEQCLAQFVAMREVYSDPLRGKKANIDDVVRNCLSLLHRQRLVVDQTQRVSFNKSHLIVMKDLVRLATSPYEIVRRAAGIVLASFFQTFQFSYILLLEDVLKFMDPTAKNVSEKDFKGALQVLCTGQFFIERDWPTLNRILPELVKANYADKPDILEMLKAIEVLAVSGWKWMPIKIEISKELVALSKNFWDVSKGTIKPEYPTISAEREAKAIAKLAEKSKRNEK
;
A
#
# COMPACT_ATOMS: atom_id res chain seq x y z
N MET A 1 -16.73 32.00 22.90
CA MET A 1 -17.66 30.85 23.05
C MET A 1 -18.10 30.37 21.69
N ILE A 2 -17.19 29.77 20.93
CA ILE A 2 -17.52 29.00 19.73
C ILE A 2 -17.06 27.59 20.08
N ALA A 3 -18.05 26.71 20.21
CA ALA A 3 -17.90 25.38 20.75
C ALA A 3 -16.80 24.61 20.02
N HIS A 4 -15.84 24.11 20.82
CA HIS A 4 -15.06 22.93 20.50
C HIS A 4 -16.05 21.81 20.14
N ARG A 5 -16.34 21.66 18.84
CA ARG A 5 -16.97 20.45 18.34
C ARG A 5 -15.89 19.38 18.40
N SER A 6 -16.00 18.59 19.44
CA SER A 6 -15.32 17.34 19.67
C SER A 6 -15.63 16.36 18.53
N ASP A 7 -15.02 16.57 17.36
CA ASP A 7 -14.86 15.53 16.35
C ASP A 7 -13.64 14.69 16.73
N ALA A 8 -13.68 14.12 17.93
CA ALA A 8 -12.96 12.90 18.25
C ALA A 8 -13.78 11.73 17.68
N LEU A 9 -14.00 11.73 16.37
CA LEU A 9 -14.45 10.56 15.64
C LEU A 9 -13.29 9.57 15.68
N ARG A 10 -13.55 8.42 16.29
CA ARG A 10 -12.62 7.31 16.54
C ARG A 10 -11.72 7.10 15.33
N ALA A 11 -10.42 7.11 15.58
CA ALA A 11 -9.36 6.78 14.62
C ALA A 11 -9.37 5.29 14.17
N ASP A 12 -10.50 4.60 14.32
CA ASP A 12 -10.68 3.16 14.12
C ASP A 12 -11.58 2.82 12.92
N ASP A 13 -12.14 3.83 12.22
CA ASP A 13 -13.18 3.57 11.23
C ASP A 13 -12.78 3.87 9.77
N PHE A 14 -13.34 3.11 8.83
CA PHE A 14 -13.33 3.40 7.39
C PHE A 14 -14.16 4.68 7.06
N THR A 15 -14.01 5.74 7.85
CA THR A 15 -14.76 6.97 7.66
C THR A 15 -14.16 7.79 6.53
N HIS A 16 -14.49 7.41 5.30
CA HIS A 16 -14.53 8.38 4.22
C HIS A 16 -15.76 9.27 4.42
N ARG A 17 -15.66 10.56 4.09
CA ARG A 17 -16.81 11.47 4.07
C ARG A 17 -17.91 10.84 3.19
N GLY A 18 -19.02 10.42 3.80
CA GLY A 18 -20.14 9.74 3.11
C GLY A 18 -20.17 8.21 3.22
N ALA A 19 -19.69 7.63 4.33
CA ALA A 19 -19.81 6.19 4.58
C ALA A 19 -21.29 5.75 4.60
N ILE A 20 -21.63 4.74 3.82
CA ILE A 20 -22.95 4.11 3.84
C ILE A 20 -23.04 3.29 5.13
N THR A 21 -23.81 3.78 6.08
CA THR A 21 -24.04 3.12 7.37
C THR A 21 -25.32 2.29 7.32
N PHE A 22 -25.24 1.03 7.73
CA PHE A 22 -26.41 0.22 8.06
C PHE A 22 -26.43 0.09 9.59
N ASP A 23 -27.54 0.50 10.24
CA ASP A 23 -27.67 0.53 11.71
C ASP A 23 -26.56 1.28 12.47
N GLY A 24 -25.97 2.31 11.84
CA GLY A 24 -24.88 3.09 12.43
C GLY A 24 -23.50 2.41 12.39
N ARG A 25 -23.38 1.22 11.79
CA ARG A 25 -22.09 0.56 11.51
C ARG A 25 -21.71 0.71 10.04
N ASN A 26 -20.42 0.80 9.76
CA ASN A 26 -19.93 0.85 8.38
C ASN A 26 -20.12 -0.51 7.72
N ILE A 27 -20.83 -0.55 6.58
CA ILE A 27 -21.08 -1.79 5.84
C ILE A 27 -19.75 -2.48 5.46
N ARG A 28 -18.73 -1.70 5.09
CA ARG A 28 -17.40 -2.25 4.76
C ARG A 28 -16.75 -3.01 5.92
N GLN A 29 -16.90 -2.54 7.15
CA GLN A 29 -16.35 -3.23 8.33
C GLN A 29 -17.08 -4.56 8.55
N LEU A 30 -18.41 -4.54 8.50
CA LEU A 30 -19.22 -5.76 8.62
C LEU A 30 -18.88 -6.79 7.53
N MET A 31 -18.64 -6.34 6.30
CA MET A 31 -18.21 -7.23 5.22
C MET A 31 -16.82 -7.83 5.46
N VAL A 32 -15.87 -7.04 5.98
CA VAL A 32 -14.53 -7.55 6.32
C VAL A 32 -14.59 -8.57 7.46
N GLU A 33 -15.37 -8.29 8.51
CA GLU A 33 -15.56 -9.21 9.65
C GLU A 33 -16.20 -10.53 9.17
N GLY A 34 -17.27 -10.46 8.38
CA GLY A 34 -17.91 -11.66 7.83
C GLY A 34 -17.01 -12.45 6.86
N LEU A 35 -16.19 -11.77 6.06
CA LEU A 35 -15.21 -12.43 5.19
C LEU A 35 -14.07 -13.08 6.00
N HIS A 36 -13.63 -12.45 7.09
CA HIS A 36 -12.61 -13.01 7.97
C HIS A 36 -13.08 -14.34 8.59
N GLU A 37 -14.29 -14.36 9.16
CA GLU A 37 -14.90 -15.57 9.71
C GLU A 37 -15.06 -16.67 8.63
N LEU A 38 -15.44 -16.28 7.41
CA LEU A 38 -15.57 -17.21 6.29
C LEU A 38 -14.21 -17.80 5.88
N VAL A 39 -13.14 -17.00 5.85
CA VAL A 39 -11.79 -17.48 5.54
C VAL A 39 -11.33 -18.49 6.60
N ASP A 40 -11.53 -18.16 7.88
CA ASP A 40 -11.19 -19.08 8.97
C ASP A 40 -11.96 -20.39 8.88
N PHE A 41 -13.27 -20.34 8.60
CA PHE A 41 -14.08 -21.54 8.39
C PHE A 41 -13.60 -22.38 7.19
N LEU A 42 -13.30 -21.75 6.06
CA LEU A 42 -12.86 -22.44 4.84
C LEU A 42 -11.48 -23.11 5.03
N LEU A 43 -10.56 -22.44 5.73
CA LEU A 43 -9.24 -22.99 6.04
C LEU A 43 -9.32 -24.17 7.00
N VAL A 44 -10.21 -24.13 8.00
CA VAL A 44 -10.43 -25.25 8.94
C VAL A 44 -11.08 -26.45 8.23
N MET A 45 -12.08 -26.19 7.39
CA MET A 45 -12.80 -27.24 6.66
C MET A 45 -12.02 -27.79 5.45
N GLN A 46 -10.90 -27.17 5.06
CA GLN A 46 -10.11 -27.49 3.87
C GLN A 46 -10.98 -27.68 2.62
N PHE A 47 -11.82 -26.69 2.31
CA PHE A 47 -12.69 -26.77 1.14
C PHE A 47 -11.85 -26.78 -0.15
N ASP A 48 -12.10 -27.74 -1.05
CA ASP A 48 -11.30 -27.93 -2.29
C ASP A 48 -11.65 -26.96 -3.43
N ASP A 49 -12.77 -26.23 -3.36
CA ASP A 49 -13.16 -25.32 -4.46
C ASP A 49 -12.33 -24.03 -4.46
N THR A 50 -11.33 -24.02 -5.35
CA THR A 50 -10.47 -22.84 -5.58
C THR A 50 -11.21 -21.59 -6.03
N ARG A 51 -12.43 -21.70 -6.59
CA ARG A 51 -13.21 -20.53 -7.06
C ARG A 51 -13.70 -19.67 -5.92
N VAL A 52 -14.03 -20.29 -4.78
CA VAL A 52 -14.51 -19.56 -3.60
C VAL A 52 -13.40 -18.67 -3.04
N TYR A 53 -12.18 -19.21 -2.91
CA TYR A 53 -11.02 -18.41 -2.46
C TYR A 53 -10.66 -17.29 -3.44
N MET A 54 -10.76 -17.53 -4.74
CA MET A 54 -10.54 -16.47 -5.74
C MET A 54 -11.59 -15.37 -5.62
N ALA A 55 -12.86 -15.71 -5.40
CA ALA A 55 -13.93 -14.75 -5.18
C ALA A 55 -13.72 -13.94 -3.88
N ILE A 56 -13.23 -14.57 -2.81
CA ILE A 56 -12.88 -13.86 -1.58
C ILE A 56 -11.73 -12.87 -1.82
N CYS A 57 -10.68 -13.27 -2.54
CA CYS A 57 -9.58 -12.37 -2.88
C CYS A 57 -10.06 -11.15 -3.71
N SER A 58 -10.95 -11.38 -4.68
CA SER A 58 -11.51 -10.28 -5.48
C SER A 58 -12.44 -9.37 -4.67
N LEU A 59 -13.21 -9.93 -3.73
CA LEU A 59 -14.02 -9.15 -2.79
C LEU A 59 -13.15 -8.29 -1.86
N PHE A 60 -12.05 -8.82 -1.33
CA PHE A 60 -11.11 -8.03 -0.53
C PHE A 60 -10.52 -6.87 -1.33
N SER A 61 -10.12 -7.13 -2.58
CA SER A 61 -9.65 -6.09 -3.50
C SER A 61 -10.73 -5.03 -3.75
N LEU A 62 -11.99 -5.44 -3.98
CA LEU A 62 -13.10 -4.52 -4.20
C LEU A 62 -13.38 -3.65 -2.98
N ILE A 63 -13.44 -4.25 -1.79
CA ILE A 63 -13.77 -3.52 -0.55
C ILE A 63 -12.72 -2.46 -0.22
N VAL A 64 -11.43 -2.78 -0.44
CA VAL A 64 -10.33 -1.87 -0.10
C VAL A 64 -10.09 -0.83 -1.19
N PHE A 65 -10.02 -1.23 -2.46
CA PHE A 65 -9.63 -0.32 -3.54
C PHE A 65 -10.80 0.39 -4.23
N CYS A 66 -12.03 -0.14 -4.16
CA CYS A 66 -13.14 0.41 -4.93
C CYS A 66 -14.03 1.33 -4.08
N ASN A 67 -13.76 2.63 -4.16
CA ASN A 67 -14.66 3.66 -3.65
C ASN A 67 -15.20 4.48 -4.84
N ALA A 68 -16.22 3.93 -5.52
CA ALA A 68 -16.92 4.47 -6.70
C ALA A 68 -16.16 4.49 -8.07
N SER A 69 -14.84 4.50 -8.12
CA SER A 69 -14.08 4.34 -9.39
C SER A 69 -12.78 3.58 -9.16
N THR A 70 -12.36 2.76 -10.13
CA THR A 70 -11.12 2.00 -10.08
C THR A 70 -10.02 2.67 -10.90
N PRO A 71 -8.73 2.50 -10.52
CA PRO A 71 -7.60 3.01 -11.30
C PRO A 71 -7.64 2.55 -12.77
N ALA A 72 -7.97 1.28 -13.01
CA ALA A 72 -8.08 0.73 -14.36
C ALA A 72 -9.16 1.42 -15.22
N LEU A 73 -10.33 1.72 -14.63
CA LEU A 73 -11.38 2.46 -15.33
C LEU A 73 -10.96 3.91 -15.59
N TYR A 74 -10.21 4.53 -14.67
CA TYR A 74 -9.66 5.87 -14.88
C TYR A 74 -8.66 5.90 -16.04
N GLU A 75 -7.73 4.95 -16.11
CA GLU A 75 -6.77 4.83 -17.21
C GLU A 75 -7.47 4.62 -18.55
N GLN A 76 -8.50 3.77 -18.59
CA GLN A 76 -9.32 3.58 -19.78
C GLN A 76 -10.01 4.88 -20.23
N CYS A 77 -10.64 5.61 -19.29
CA CYS A 77 -11.25 6.90 -19.60
C CYS A 77 -10.21 7.96 -20.03
N LEU A 78 -9.00 7.92 -19.48
CA LEU A 78 -7.92 8.82 -19.86
C LEU A 78 -7.45 8.53 -21.29
N ALA A 79 -7.27 7.26 -21.65
CA ALA A 79 -6.91 6.86 -23.00
C ALA A 79 -7.98 7.28 -24.02
N GLN A 80 -9.26 7.07 -23.69
CA GLN A 80 -10.39 7.53 -24.49
C GLN A 80 -10.41 9.06 -24.65
N PHE A 81 -10.14 9.80 -23.58
CA PHE A 81 -10.07 11.26 -23.63
C PHE A 81 -8.92 11.77 -24.50
N VAL A 82 -7.74 11.14 -24.43
CA VAL A 82 -6.59 11.50 -25.26
C VAL A 82 -6.91 11.31 -26.74
N ALA A 83 -7.46 10.14 -27.11
CA ALA A 83 -7.87 9.85 -28.48
C ALA A 83 -8.94 10.84 -28.97
N MET A 84 -9.94 11.13 -28.13
CA MET A 84 -10.98 12.13 -28.45
C MET A 84 -10.38 13.53 -28.66
N ARG A 85 -9.45 13.94 -27.78
CA ARG A 85 -8.81 15.24 -27.88
C ARG A 85 -8.01 15.38 -29.16
N GLU A 86 -7.33 14.33 -29.61
CA GLU A 86 -6.58 14.34 -30.88
C GLU A 86 -7.50 14.48 -32.09
N VAL A 87 -8.62 13.74 -32.14
CA VAL A 87 -9.57 13.81 -33.25
C VAL A 87 -10.27 15.16 -33.35
N TYR A 88 -10.63 15.75 -32.21
CA TYR A 88 -11.42 17.00 -32.16
C TYR A 88 -10.59 18.25 -31.92
N SER A 89 -9.25 18.16 -31.86
CA SER A 89 -8.41 19.35 -31.71
C SER A 89 -8.34 20.13 -33.02
N ASP A 90 -8.77 21.40 -32.97
CA ASP A 90 -8.48 22.38 -34.01
C ASP A 90 -7.16 23.11 -33.65
N PRO A 91 -6.03 22.80 -34.31
CA PRO A 91 -4.74 23.41 -34.00
C PRO A 91 -4.68 24.89 -34.34
N LEU A 92 -5.56 25.40 -35.22
CA LEU A 92 -5.55 26.80 -35.68
C LEU A 92 -6.29 27.73 -34.72
N ARG A 93 -7.43 27.29 -34.20
CA ARG A 93 -8.27 28.10 -33.27
C ARG A 93 -7.87 27.95 -31.80
N GLY A 94 -7.02 26.96 -31.49
CA GLY A 94 -6.50 26.71 -30.16
C GLY A 94 -7.60 26.45 -29.11
N LYS A 95 -7.34 26.80 -27.84
CA LYS A 95 -8.19 26.44 -26.69
C LYS A 95 -9.62 27.04 -26.72
N LYS A 96 -9.92 27.98 -27.63
CA LYS A 96 -11.21 28.68 -27.70
C LYS A 96 -12.27 27.94 -28.53
N ALA A 97 -11.89 26.91 -29.28
CA ALA A 97 -12.78 26.15 -30.17
C ALA A 97 -13.02 24.70 -29.71
N ASN A 98 -12.75 24.39 -28.44
CA ASN A 98 -12.99 23.04 -27.92
C ASN A 98 -14.50 22.76 -27.94
N ILE A 99 -14.86 21.62 -28.53
CA ILE A 99 -16.24 21.10 -28.55
C ILE A 99 -16.68 20.82 -27.11
N ASP A 100 -17.93 21.15 -26.78
CA ASP A 100 -18.50 21.01 -25.43
C ASP A 100 -18.36 19.58 -24.87
N ASP A 101 -18.44 18.56 -25.72
CA ASP A 101 -18.27 17.16 -25.31
C ASP A 101 -16.85 16.85 -24.83
N VAL A 102 -15.82 17.46 -25.42
CA VAL A 102 -14.43 17.31 -24.97
C VAL A 102 -14.27 17.96 -23.59
N VAL A 103 -14.90 19.12 -23.37
CA VAL A 103 -14.88 19.81 -22.07
C VAL A 103 -15.63 19.00 -21.01
N ARG A 104 -16.80 18.44 -21.34
CA ARG A 104 -17.58 17.57 -20.45
C ARG A 104 -16.80 16.32 -20.05
N ASN A 105 -16.15 15.66 -21.01
CA ASN A 105 -15.32 14.49 -20.73
C ASN A 105 -14.10 14.85 -19.88
N CYS A 106 -13.49 16.02 -20.10
CA CYS A 106 -12.43 16.54 -19.23
C CYS A 106 -12.91 16.73 -17.79
N LEU A 107 -14.08 17.35 -17.58
CA LEU A 107 -14.66 17.52 -16.25
C LEU A 107 -14.95 16.16 -15.57
N SER A 108 -15.50 15.21 -16.32
CA SER A 108 -15.76 13.85 -15.85
C SER A 108 -14.48 13.10 -15.48
N LEU A 109 -13.40 13.30 -16.25
CA LEU A 109 -12.08 12.73 -15.99
C LEU A 109 -11.44 13.34 -14.74
N LEU A 110 -11.49 14.67 -14.59
CA LEU A 110 -10.99 15.37 -13.40
C LEU A 110 -11.73 14.93 -12.13
N HIS A 111 -13.05 14.73 -12.21
CA HIS A 111 -13.83 14.18 -11.10
C HIS A 111 -13.37 12.76 -10.74
N ARG A 112 -13.19 11.87 -11.72
CA ARG A 112 -12.66 10.51 -11.48
C ARG A 112 -11.25 10.54 -10.91
N GLN A 113 -10.37 11.38 -11.44
CA GLN A 113 -9.02 11.57 -10.92
C GLN A 113 -9.06 11.98 -9.45
N ARG A 114 -9.95 12.92 -9.09
CA ARG A 114 -10.14 13.31 -7.69
C ARG A 114 -10.55 12.13 -6.81
N LEU A 115 -11.48 11.28 -7.27
CA LEU A 115 -11.90 10.09 -6.53
C LEU A 115 -10.75 9.08 -6.34
N VAL A 116 -9.98 8.79 -7.39
CA VAL A 116 -8.84 7.86 -7.32
C VAL A 116 -7.70 8.38 -6.44
N VAL A 117 -7.41 9.69 -6.49
CA VAL A 117 -6.39 10.31 -5.63
C VAL A 117 -6.83 10.32 -4.17
N ASP A 118 -8.12 10.58 -3.90
CA ASP A 118 -8.67 10.53 -2.54
C ASP A 118 -8.56 9.12 -1.93
N GLN A 119 -8.66 8.06 -2.75
CA GLN A 119 -8.47 6.67 -2.32
C GLN A 119 -7.00 6.30 -2.05
N THR A 120 -6.05 6.84 -2.81
CA THR A 120 -4.64 6.40 -2.75
C THR A 120 -3.81 7.23 -1.78
N GLN A 121 -4.08 8.53 -1.64
CA GLN A 121 -3.21 9.43 -0.88
C GLN A 121 -3.77 9.87 0.49
N ARG A 122 -5.09 9.75 0.71
CA ARG A 122 -5.75 10.27 1.92
C ARG A 122 -6.26 9.20 2.87
N VAL A 123 -6.05 7.92 2.55
CA VAL A 123 -6.55 6.81 3.36
C VAL A 123 -5.48 6.41 4.36
N SER A 124 -5.75 6.70 5.63
CA SER A 124 -4.93 6.19 6.73
C SER A 124 -5.07 4.67 6.83
N PHE A 125 -3.95 3.98 7.00
CA PHE A 125 -3.94 2.56 7.28
C PHE A 125 -4.68 2.28 8.60
N ASN A 126 -5.65 1.37 8.55
CA ASN A 126 -6.55 1.04 9.67
C ASN A 126 -6.38 -0.43 10.07
N LYS A 127 -6.81 -0.79 11.28
CA LYS A 127 -6.79 -2.15 11.83
C LYS A 127 -7.52 -3.15 10.93
N SER A 128 -8.63 -2.76 10.31
CA SER A 128 -9.34 -3.65 9.38
C SER A 128 -8.53 -3.96 8.12
N HIS A 129 -7.72 -3.02 7.62
CA HIS A 129 -6.80 -3.30 6.51
C HIS A 129 -5.72 -4.30 6.92
N LEU A 130 -5.24 -4.22 8.17
CA LEU A 130 -4.28 -5.17 8.74
C LEU A 130 -4.88 -6.59 8.80
N ILE A 131 -6.14 -6.74 9.23
CA ILE A 131 -6.84 -8.04 9.25
C ILE A 131 -6.87 -8.63 7.84
N VAL A 132 -7.34 -7.85 6.85
CA VAL A 132 -7.38 -8.30 5.44
C VAL A 132 -6.01 -8.69 4.93
N MET A 133 -4.96 -7.92 5.23
CA MET A 133 -3.60 -8.24 4.83
C MET A 133 -3.10 -9.56 5.44
N LYS A 134 -3.41 -9.83 6.72
CA LYS A 134 -3.06 -11.10 7.37
C LYS A 134 -3.79 -12.29 6.76
N ASP A 135 -5.08 -12.13 6.47
CA ASP A 135 -5.87 -13.17 5.80
C ASP A 135 -5.36 -13.45 4.39
N LEU A 136 -4.97 -12.40 3.65
CA LEU A 136 -4.35 -12.55 2.34
C LEU A 136 -3.00 -13.27 2.42
N VAL A 137 -2.18 -13.06 3.45
CA VAL A 137 -0.94 -13.83 3.66
C VAL A 137 -1.27 -15.30 3.93
N ARG A 138 -2.27 -15.61 4.76
CA ARG A 138 -2.73 -16.99 4.99
C ARG A 138 -3.21 -17.67 3.70
N LEU A 139 -3.91 -16.93 2.84
CA LEU A 139 -4.34 -17.41 1.52
C LEU A 139 -3.15 -17.56 0.55
N ALA A 140 -2.13 -16.70 0.66
CA ALA A 140 -0.90 -16.78 -0.11
C ALA A 140 0.00 -17.95 0.30
N THR A 141 -0.17 -18.50 1.51
CA THR A 141 0.47 -19.75 1.95
C THR A 141 -0.39 -20.99 1.69
N SER A 142 -1.54 -20.87 1.02
CA SER A 142 -2.41 -22.02 0.73
C SER A 142 -1.75 -23.03 -0.23
N PRO A 143 -2.17 -24.31 -0.23
CA PRO A 143 -1.57 -25.34 -1.08
C PRO A 143 -1.85 -25.12 -2.58
N TYR A 144 -2.87 -24.37 -2.95
CA TYR A 144 -3.30 -24.17 -4.35
C TYR A 144 -2.59 -22.97 -4.99
N GLU A 145 -1.84 -23.21 -6.06
CA GLU A 145 -1.06 -22.17 -6.73
C GLU A 145 -1.91 -21.02 -7.28
N ILE A 146 -3.09 -21.33 -7.83
CA ILE A 146 -3.99 -20.33 -8.42
C ILE A 146 -4.45 -19.33 -7.34
N VAL A 147 -4.76 -19.84 -6.14
CA VAL A 147 -5.16 -19.00 -5.00
C VAL A 147 -3.97 -18.18 -4.50
N ARG A 148 -2.78 -18.77 -4.40
CA ARG A 148 -1.56 -18.03 -4.02
C ARG A 148 -1.27 -16.87 -4.98
N ARG A 149 -1.37 -17.11 -6.30
CA ARG A 149 -1.17 -16.07 -7.32
C ARG A 149 -2.20 -14.96 -7.20
N ALA A 150 -3.48 -15.30 -7.02
CA ALA A 150 -4.54 -14.31 -6.84
C ALA A 150 -4.32 -13.44 -5.59
N ALA A 151 -4.02 -14.07 -4.44
CA ALA A 151 -3.71 -13.36 -3.20
C ALA A 151 -2.46 -12.48 -3.33
N GLY A 152 -1.41 -12.99 -4.00
CA GLY A 152 -0.17 -12.25 -4.25
C GLY A 152 -0.38 -10.99 -5.10
N ILE A 153 -1.23 -11.03 -6.12
CA ILE A 153 -1.60 -9.85 -6.94
C ILE A 153 -2.31 -8.81 -6.07
N VAL A 154 -3.27 -9.23 -5.25
CA VAL A 154 -3.99 -8.31 -4.36
C VAL A 154 -3.03 -7.69 -3.35
N LEU A 155 -2.16 -8.48 -2.72
CA LEU A 155 -1.12 -8.00 -1.81
C LEU A 155 -0.18 -6.99 -2.47
N ALA A 156 0.24 -7.21 -3.73
CA ALA A 156 1.05 -6.25 -4.46
C ALA A 156 0.37 -4.88 -4.57
N SER A 157 -0.93 -4.85 -4.84
CA SER A 157 -1.73 -3.60 -4.86
C SER A 157 -1.81 -2.94 -3.48
N PHE A 158 -1.85 -3.72 -2.40
CA PHE A 158 -1.83 -3.20 -1.03
C PHE A 158 -0.52 -2.47 -0.74
N PHE A 159 0.62 -3.05 -1.10
CA PHE A 159 1.92 -2.41 -0.88
C PHE A 159 2.10 -1.14 -1.70
N GLN A 160 1.58 -1.10 -2.93
CA GLN A 160 1.61 0.13 -3.74
C GLN A 160 0.74 1.26 -3.17
N THR A 161 -0.37 0.92 -2.51
CA THR A 161 -1.32 1.90 -1.97
C THR A 161 -0.92 2.36 -0.56
N PHE A 162 -0.52 1.43 0.30
CA PHE A 162 -0.13 1.69 1.68
C PHE A 162 1.38 1.49 1.85
N GLN A 163 2.13 2.56 1.61
CA GLN A 163 3.58 2.59 1.86
C GLN A 163 3.89 2.18 3.30
N PHE A 164 4.97 1.41 3.51
CA PHE A 164 5.41 0.90 4.82
C PHE A 164 4.51 -0.17 5.49
N SER A 165 3.41 -0.57 4.87
CA SER A 165 2.53 -1.63 5.42
C SER A 165 3.22 -2.99 5.53
N TYR A 166 4.25 -3.23 4.72
CA TYR A 166 5.06 -4.44 4.70
C TYR A 166 5.78 -4.75 6.02
N ILE A 167 6.11 -3.71 6.82
CA ILE A 167 6.80 -3.88 8.11
C ILE A 167 5.94 -4.69 9.09
N LEU A 168 4.61 -4.53 9.02
CA LEU A 168 3.67 -5.21 9.90
C LEU A 168 3.46 -6.68 9.51
N LEU A 169 3.69 -7.03 8.25
CA LEU A 169 3.59 -8.40 7.76
C LEU A 169 4.90 -9.18 7.90
N LEU A 170 6.02 -8.48 8.08
CA LEU A 170 7.34 -9.09 8.07
C LEU A 170 7.42 -10.27 9.05
N GLU A 171 7.02 -10.07 10.30
CA GLU A 171 7.08 -11.13 11.33
C GLU A 171 6.21 -12.34 10.99
N ASP A 172 5.09 -12.14 10.32
CA ASP A 172 4.21 -13.24 9.93
C ASP A 172 4.78 -14.02 8.74
N VAL A 173 5.50 -13.36 7.83
CA VAL A 173 6.19 -14.02 6.70
C VAL A 173 7.46 -14.75 7.16
N LEU A 174 8.26 -14.15 8.04
CA LEU A 174 9.49 -14.76 8.58
C LEU A 174 9.20 -16.08 9.31
N LYS A 175 8.06 -16.19 10.02
CA LYS A 175 7.61 -17.45 10.65
C LYS A 175 7.47 -18.62 9.67
N PHE A 176 7.13 -18.36 8.42
CA PHE A 176 7.02 -19.39 7.38
C PHE A 176 8.36 -19.70 6.70
N MET A 177 9.43 -18.95 6.99
CA MET A 177 10.78 -19.19 6.46
C MET A 177 11.69 -19.93 7.43
N ASP A 178 11.38 -19.95 8.73
CA ASP A 178 12.22 -20.61 9.72
C ASP A 178 12.24 -22.15 9.53
N PRO A 179 13.38 -22.75 9.13
CA PRO A 179 13.46 -24.19 8.85
C PRO A 179 13.41 -25.05 10.11
N THR A 180 13.50 -24.42 11.29
CA THR A 180 13.44 -25.09 12.61
C THR A 180 12.01 -25.31 13.10
N ALA A 181 11.03 -24.62 12.50
CA ALA A 181 9.62 -24.85 12.78
C ALA A 181 9.18 -26.16 12.09
N LYS A 182 9.02 -27.23 12.87
CA LYS A 182 8.63 -28.60 12.43
C LYS A 182 7.35 -28.71 11.57
N ASN A 183 6.63 -27.60 11.33
CA ASN A 183 5.33 -27.57 10.67
C ASN A 183 5.33 -26.82 9.32
N VAL A 184 6.47 -26.36 8.81
CA VAL A 184 6.51 -25.62 7.53
C VAL A 184 6.52 -26.61 6.38
N SER A 185 5.42 -26.65 5.62
CA SER A 185 5.38 -27.39 4.36
C SER A 185 6.19 -26.65 3.29
N GLU A 186 6.80 -27.38 2.36
CA GLU A 186 7.49 -26.79 1.19
C GLU A 186 6.58 -25.83 0.41
N LYS A 187 5.27 -26.08 0.42
CA LYS A 187 4.27 -25.23 -0.24
C LYS A 187 4.09 -23.88 0.48
N ASP A 188 4.17 -23.88 1.80
CA ASP A 188 4.05 -22.69 2.62
C ASP A 188 5.30 -21.82 2.45
N PHE A 189 6.48 -22.46 2.39
CA PHE A 189 7.74 -21.80 2.07
C PHE A 189 7.71 -21.16 0.67
N LYS A 190 7.23 -21.89 -0.35
CA LYS A 190 7.04 -21.33 -1.71
C LYS A 190 6.05 -20.14 -1.71
N GLY A 191 4.99 -20.21 -0.91
CA GLY A 191 4.04 -19.11 -0.73
C GLY A 191 4.69 -17.87 -0.07
N ALA A 192 5.49 -18.07 0.98
CA ALA A 192 6.22 -17.00 1.65
C ALA A 192 7.24 -16.32 0.72
N LEU A 193 7.98 -17.09 -0.07
CA LEU A 193 8.89 -16.55 -1.10
C LEU A 193 8.13 -15.74 -2.16
N GLN A 194 6.95 -16.22 -2.58
CA GLN A 194 6.11 -15.48 -3.52
C GLN A 194 5.66 -14.14 -2.94
N VAL A 195 5.28 -14.09 -1.65
CA VAL A 195 4.92 -12.84 -0.96
C VAL A 195 6.12 -11.89 -0.89
N LEU A 196 7.33 -12.39 -0.62
CA LEU A 196 8.55 -11.57 -0.63
C LEU A 196 8.87 -10.99 -2.02
N CYS A 197 8.63 -11.77 -3.07
CA CYS A 197 8.81 -11.34 -4.46
C CYS A 197 7.79 -10.25 -4.84
N THR A 198 6.52 -10.41 -4.45
CA THR A 198 5.47 -9.43 -4.76
C THR A 198 5.54 -8.17 -3.89
N GLY A 199 6.05 -8.29 -2.66
CA GLY A 199 5.89 -7.24 -1.65
C GLY A 199 6.83 -6.05 -1.75
N GLN A 200 7.65 -5.98 -2.81
CA GLN A 200 8.58 -4.85 -3.01
C GLN A 200 9.49 -4.57 -1.80
N PHE A 201 9.70 -5.58 -0.93
CA PHE A 201 10.46 -5.45 0.32
C PHE A 201 11.88 -4.92 0.08
N PHE A 202 12.47 -5.25 -1.08
CA PHE A 202 13.80 -4.80 -1.49
C PHE A 202 13.83 -3.39 -2.08
N ILE A 203 12.67 -2.82 -2.44
CA ILE A 203 12.54 -1.49 -3.05
C ILE A 203 12.33 -0.40 -1.99
N GLU A 204 11.69 -0.71 -0.86
CA GLU A 204 11.22 0.29 0.14
C GLU A 204 12.25 0.73 1.21
N ARG A 205 13.55 0.45 1.00
CA ARG A 205 14.70 1.21 1.57
C ARG A 205 14.87 1.25 3.10
N ASP A 206 14.42 0.23 3.84
CA ASP A 206 14.63 0.16 5.29
C ASP A 206 15.69 -0.89 5.68
N TRP A 207 16.83 -0.42 6.21
CA TRP A 207 17.91 -1.25 6.76
C TRP A 207 17.43 -2.31 7.77
N PRO A 208 16.53 -2.00 8.74
CA PRO A 208 16.11 -3.00 9.73
C PRO A 208 15.33 -4.17 9.13
N THR A 209 14.59 -3.93 8.05
CA THR A 209 13.81 -4.97 7.37
C THR A 209 14.74 -5.87 6.56
N LEU A 210 15.67 -5.28 5.82
CA LEU A 210 16.68 -6.02 5.04
C LEU A 210 17.60 -6.87 5.93
N ASN A 211 18.05 -6.33 7.07
CA ASN A 211 18.88 -7.06 8.02
C ASN A 211 18.17 -8.28 8.64
N ARG A 212 16.84 -8.34 8.59
CA ARG A 212 16.06 -9.51 9.03
C ARG A 212 15.82 -10.50 7.89
N ILE A 213 15.42 -10.00 6.71
CA ILE A 213 15.08 -10.85 5.55
C ILE A 213 16.32 -11.56 5.01
N LEU A 214 17.44 -10.84 4.82
CA LEU A 214 18.61 -11.40 4.13
C LEU A 214 19.22 -12.60 4.86
N PRO A 215 19.45 -12.58 6.19
CA PRO A 215 19.97 -13.75 6.89
C PRO A 215 19.02 -14.94 6.85
N GLU A 216 17.72 -14.71 6.93
CA GLU A 216 16.72 -15.79 6.84
C GLU A 216 16.68 -16.40 5.45
N LEU A 217 16.79 -15.59 4.39
CA LEU A 217 16.85 -16.07 3.02
C LEU A 217 18.09 -16.95 2.77
N VAL A 218 19.25 -16.57 3.33
CA VAL A 218 20.50 -17.35 3.21
C VAL A 218 20.43 -18.65 4.02
N LYS A 219 19.77 -18.63 5.19
CA LYS A 219 19.57 -19.84 6.01
C LYS A 219 18.59 -20.83 5.37
N ALA A 220 17.64 -20.34 4.58
CA ALA A 220 16.63 -21.15 3.92
C ALA A 220 17.22 -21.92 2.73
N ASN A 221 17.92 -23.02 3.01
CA ASN A 221 18.50 -23.86 1.97
C ASN A 221 17.52 -24.97 1.55
N TYR A 222 16.58 -24.64 0.67
CA TYR A 222 15.70 -25.62 0.00
C TYR A 222 16.17 -25.82 -1.44
N ALA A 223 17.25 -26.60 -1.60
CA ALA A 223 17.98 -26.74 -2.87
C ALA A 223 17.39 -27.79 -3.84
N ASP A 224 16.28 -28.45 -3.50
CA ASP A 224 15.91 -29.70 -4.17
C ASP A 224 14.89 -29.55 -5.32
N LYS A 225 14.27 -28.38 -5.51
CA LYS A 225 13.27 -28.15 -6.59
C LYS A 225 13.62 -26.96 -7.48
N PRO A 226 13.52 -27.12 -8.81
CA PRO A 226 13.86 -26.06 -9.76
C PRO A 226 12.99 -24.81 -9.59
N ASP A 227 11.69 -24.95 -9.31
CA ASP A 227 10.78 -23.82 -9.11
C ASP A 227 11.19 -22.86 -7.99
N ILE A 228 11.69 -23.40 -6.87
CA ILE A 228 12.12 -22.60 -5.71
C ILE A 228 13.40 -21.87 -6.06
N LEU A 229 14.31 -22.53 -6.79
CA LEU A 229 15.54 -21.92 -7.29
C LEU A 229 15.25 -20.78 -8.27
N GLU A 230 14.28 -20.94 -9.17
CA GLU A 230 13.84 -19.88 -10.08
C GLU A 230 13.27 -18.68 -9.31
N MET A 231 12.49 -18.92 -8.26
CA MET A 231 11.98 -17.84 -7.39
C MET A 231 13.11 -17.13 -6.63
N LEU A 232 14.09 -17.87 -6.10
CA LEU A 232 15.26 -17.28 -5.45
C LEU A 232 16.08 -16.42 -6.40
N LYS A 233 16.32 -16.90 -7.64
CA LYS A 233 16.96 -16.10 -8.69
C LYS A 233 16.16 -14.85 -9.03
N ALA A 234 14.84 -14.95 -9.10
CA ALA A 234 13.97 -13.78 -9.33
C ALA A 234 14.09 -12.76 -8.19
N ILE A 235 14.16 -13.23 -6.94
CA ILE A 235 14.40 -12.38 -5.76
C ILE A 235 15.77 -11.71 -5.85
N GLU A 236 16.82 -12.43 -6.26
CA GLU A 236 18.15 -11.87 -6.45
C GLU A 236 18.15 -10.75 -7.50
N VAL A 237 17.51 -10.97 -8.66
CA VAL A 237 17.37 -9.94 -9.69
C VAL A 237 16.58 -8.73 -9.18
N LEU A 238 15.51 -8.95 -8.41
CA LEU A 238 14.74 -7.88 -7.78
C LEU A 238 15.54 -7.12 -6.73
N ALA A 239 16.35 -7.82 -5.93
CA ALA A 239 17.22 -7.22 -4.93
C ALA A 239 18.29 -6.35 -5.60
N VAL A 240 18.93 -6.83 -6.66
CA VAL A 240 19.96 -6.09 -7.41
C VAL A 240 19.36 -4.90 -8.16
N SER A 241 18.23 -5.08 -8.86
CA SER A 241 17.57 -3.99 -9.60
C SER A 241 16.91 -2.94 -8.69
N GLY A 242 16.42 -3.38 -7.53
CA GLY A 242 15.88 -2.51 -6.49
C GLY A 242 16.96 -1.79 -5.68
N TRP A 243 18.23 -2.24 -5.77
CA TRP A 243 19.32 -1.71 -4.97
C TRP A 243 19.64 -0.26 -5.36
N LYS A 244 19.20 0.67 -4.52
CA LYS A 244 19.61 2.07 -4.57
C LYS A 244 20.48 2.36 -3.35
N TRP A 245 21.49 3.20 -3.53
CA TRP A 245 22.38 3.63 -2.43
C TRP A 245 21.55 4.17 -1.26
N MET A 246 21.49 3.39 -0.16
CA MET A 246 20.77 3.77 1.05
C MET A 246 21.69 4.58 1.96
N PRO A 247 21.28 5.78 2.39
CA PRO A 247 22.11 6.61 3.24
C PRO A 247 22.19 6.02 4.66
N ILE A 248 23.40 5.76 5.13
CA ILE A 248 23.67 5.38 6.52
C ILE A 248 23.53 6.61 7.41
N LYS A 249 24.19 7.71 7.03
CA LYS A 249 24.08 9.01 7.68
C LYS A 249 23.15 9.92 6.89
N ILE A 250 22.12 10.41 7.56
CA ILE A 250 21.21 11.42 7.02
C ILE A 250 21.50 12.68 7.79
N GLU A 251 22.06 13.69 7.14
CA GLU A 251 22.29 15.01 7.73
C GLU A 251 21.56 16.04 6.88
N ILE A 252 20.88 16.98 7.53
CA ILE A 252 20.15 18.06 6.86
C ILE A 252 20.97 19.34 7.05
N SER A 253 21.34 19.99 5.95
CA SER A 253 22.07 21.27 6.00
C SER A 253 21.24 22.35 6.71
N LYS A 254 21.90 23.16 7.53
CA LYS A 254 21.29 24.29 8.24
C LYS A 254 20.71 25.33 7.27
N GLU A 255 21.30 25.47 6.09
CA GLU A 255 20.81 26.37 5.04
C GLU A 255 19.46 25.93 4.48
N LEU A 256 19.27 24.63 4.27
CA LEU A 256 17.99 24.06 3.85
C LEU A 256 16.91 24.25 4.91
N VAL A 257 17.28 24.18 6.19
CA VAL A 257 16.37 24.47 7.31
C VAL A 257 15.98 25.96 7.33
N ALA A 258 16.90 26.87 7.04
CA ALA A 258 16.57 28.30 6.95
C ALA A 258 15.64 28.59 5.76
N LEU A 259 15.88 27.95 4.61
CA LEU A 259 15.03 28.10 3.42
C LEU A 259 13.64 27.49 3.65
N SER A 260 13.55 26.35 4.34
CA SER A 260 12.26 25.72 4.63
C SER A 260 11.39 26.52 5.59
N LYS A 261 12.00 27.27 6.53
CA LYS A 261 11.29 28.21 7.41
C LYS A 261 10.58 29.31 6.62
N ASN A 262 11.17 29.79 5.51
CA ASN A 262 10.52 30.78 4.64
C ASN A 262 9.24 30.24 3.97
N PHE A 263 9.14 28.92 3.71
CA PHE A 263 7.90 28.34 3.19
C PHE A 263 6.78 28.27 4.25
N TRP A 264 7.15 28.32 5.53
CA TRP A 264 6.21 28.29 6.65
C TRP A 264 5.71 29.69 7.05
N ASP A 265 6.35 30.74 6.53
CA ASP A 265 5.95 32.12 6.76
C ASP A 265 4.65 32.46 6.02
N VAL A 266 3.56 32.47 6.78
CA VAL A 266 2.19 32.77 6.33
C VAL A 266 2.08 34.13 5.62
N SER A 267 3.01 35.06 5.88
CA SER A 267 3.02 36.40 5.28
C SER A 267 3.36 36.41 3.77
N LYS A 268 3.97 35.35 3.23
CA LYS A 268 4.46 35.30 1.83
C LYS A 268 3.72 34.29 0.94
N GLY A 269 2.89 33.41 1.50
CA GLY A 269 2.27 32.29 0.78
C GLY A 269 0.77 32.43 0.54
N THR A 270 0.30 32.02 -0.66
CA THR A 270 -1.13 31.87 -1.01
C THR A 270 -1.80 30.68 -0.33
N ILE A 271 -1.01 29.72 0.19
CA ILE A 271 -1.47 28.49 0.83
C ILE A 271 -1.05 28.55 2.30
N LYS A 272 -2.03 28.53 3.21
CA LYS A 272 -1.76 28.50 4.65
C LYS A 272 -1.35 27.07 5.06
N PRO A 273 -0.24 26.87 5.78
CA PRO A 273 0.07 25.56 6.35
C PRO A 273 -1.02 25.16 7.36
N GLU A 274 -1.42 23.89 7.33
CA GLU A 274 -2.43 23.32 8.23
C GLU A 274 -1.93 23.24 9.69
N TYR A 275 -0.62 23.23 9.88
CA TYR A 275 0.03 23.07 11.17
C TYR A 275 0.64 24.40 11.67
N PRO A 276 0.65 24.63 12.99
CA PRO A 276 1.25 25.84 13.58
C PRO A 276 2.76 25.92 13.32
N THR A 277 3.33 27.11 13.51
CA THR A 277 4.77 27.34 13.46
C THR A 277 5.53 26.37 14.37
N ILE A 278 6.61 25.80 13.84
CA ILE A 278 7.39 24.76 14.50
C ILE A 278 8.07 25.35 15.76
N SER A 279 7.80 24.76 16.93
CA SER A 279 8.48 25.11 18.18
C SER A 279 9.92 24.58 18.19
N ALA A 280 10.85 25.32 18.80
CA ALA A 280 12.25 24.93 18.98
C ALA A 280 12.41 23.57 19.67
N GLU A 281 11.49 23.21 20.58
CA GLU A 281 11.48 21.89 21.23
C GLU A 281 11.21 20.75 20.23
N ARG A 282 10.35 21.00 19.24
CA ARG A 282 10.02 20.00 18.20
C ARG A 282 11.18 19.83 17.23
N GLU A 283 11.92 20.91 16.95
CA GLU A 283 13.17 20.85 16.18
C GLU A 283 14.23 20.01 16.90
N ALA A 284 14.45 20.25 18.20
CA ALA A 284 15.40 19.46 18.99
C ALA A 284 15.03 17.97 19.05
N LYS A 285 13.75 17.65 19.26
CA LYS A 285 13.25 16.26 19.20
C LYS A 285 13.44 15.61 17.83
N ALA A 286 13.25 16.36 16.74
CA ALA A 286 13.45 15.86 15.39
C ALA A 286 14.92 15.54 15.11
N ILE A 287 15.84 16.41 15.54
CA ILE A 287 17.29 16.20 15.41
C ILE A 287 17.73 14.96 16.21
N ALA A 288 17.24 14.81 17.45
CA ALA A 288 17.52 13.63 18.26
C ALA A 288 17.04 12.35 17.58
N LYS A 289 15.81 12.33 17.04
CA LYS A 289 15.25 11.16 16.32
C LYS A 289 16.03 10.83 15.04
N LEU A 290 16.56 11.83 14.34
CA LEU A 290 17.40 11.64 13.15
C LEU A 290 18.79 11.10 13.50
N ALA A 291 19.37 11.54 14.63
CA ALA A 291 20.59 10.95 15.18
C ALA A 291 20.39 9.49 15.63
N GLU A 292 19.24 9.17 16.23
CA GLU A 292 18.88 7.78 16.57
C GLU A 292 18.71 6.92 15.31
N LYS A 293 18.06 7.44 14.27
CA LYS A 293 17.85 6.72 13.00
C LYS A 293 19.18 6.43 12.29
N SER A 294 20.10 7.39 12.24
CA SER A 294 21.44 7.18 11.67
C SER A 294 22.23 6.13 12.45
N LYS A 295 22.23 6.18 13.79
CA LYS A 295 22.84 5.14 14.63
C LYS A 295 22.23 3.74 14.42
N ARG A 296 20.92 3.67 14.13
CA ARG A 296 20.25 2.41 13.81
C ARG A 296 20.67 1.86 12.45
N ASN A 297 20.94 2.73 11.48
CA ASN A 297 21.39 2.33 10.14
C ASN A 297 22.85 1.87 10.11
N GLU A 298 23.67 2.32 11.06
CA GLU A 298 25.08 1.89 11.20
C GLU A 298 25.23 0.45 11.75
N LYS A 299 24.17 -0.13 12.32
CA LYS A 299 24.14 -1.47 12.92
C LYS A 299 23.49 -2.49 12.00
#